data_AF-A0A4S3G048-F1
#
_entry.id   AF-A0A4S3G048-F1
#
_cell.length_a   1.000
_cell.length_b   1.000
_cell.length_c   1.000
_cell.angle_alpha   90.00
_cell.angle_beta   90.00
_cell.angle_gamma   90.00
#
_symmetry.space_group_name_H-M   'P 1'
#
loop_
_entity.id
_entity.type
_entity.pdbx_description
1 polymer ?
#
loop_
_entity_poly.entity_id
_entity_poly.type
_entity_poly.pdbx_seq_one_letter_code
_entity_poly.pdbx_strand_id
1 'polypeptide(L)'
;MTTSKFSRYTGSRLFWFLFGVGLGGLGLWSGLRQGLVGETLIGLGLVLVGVQGLLRPVVLTRAGKISKEEMMREVSVGSEVLHGALSLAMAGLLIAGFVLKYLVKM
;
A
#
# COMPACT_ATOMS: atom_id res chain seq x y z
N MET A 1 -20.32 18.17 -1.24
CA MET A 1 -20.08 17.25 -2.39
C MET A 1 -18.87 16.32 -2.20
N THR A 2 -18.35 16.12 -0.97
CA THR A 2 -17.11 15.37 -0.71
C THR A 2 -17.31 13.93 -0.19
N THR A 3 -18.49 13.59 0.32
CA THR A 3 -18.76 12.29 0.95
C THR A 3 -19.13 11.16 -0.03
N SER A 4 -19.59 11.46 -1.25
CA SER A 4 -20.06 10.42 -2.18
C SER A 4 -18.94 9.59 -2.85
N LYS A 5 -17.76 10.18 -3.08
CA LYS A 5 -16.61 9.50 -3.71
C LYS A 5 -15.96 8.46 -2.80
N PHE A 6 -15.90 8.73 -1.49
CA PHE A 6 -15.35 7.78 -0.52
C PHE A 6 -16.25 6.55 -0.46
N SER A 7 -17.56 6.76 -0.26
CA SER A 7 -18.60 5.71 -0.17
C SER A 7 -18.62 4.74 -1.36
N ARG A 8 -18.42 5.23 -2.59
CA ARG A 8 -18.51 4.39 -3.80
C ARG A 8 -17.42 3.32 -3.89
N TYR A 9 -16.24 3.58 -3.31
CA TYR A 9 -15.10 2.66 -3.34
C TYR A 9 -14.61 2.26 -1.94
N THR A 10 -15.39 2.52 -0.88
CA THR A 10 -15.02 2.20 0.51
C THR A 10 -14.64 0.74 0.67
N GLY A 11 -15.36 -0.18 0.02
CA GLY A 11 -15.07 -1.62 0.10
C GLY A 11 -13.67 -1.98 -0.40
N SER A 12 -13.27 -1.50 -1.58
CA SER A 12 -11.92 -1.75 -2.12
C SER A 12 -10.84 -1.07 -1.28
N ARG A 13 -11.07 0.18 -0.85
CA ARG A 13 -10.15 0.89 0.05
C ARG A 13 -9.90 0.11 1.34
N LEU A 14 -10.98 -0.32 1.98
CA LEU A 14 -10.91 -1.07 3.24
C LEU A 14 -10.23 -2.42 3.03
N PHE A 15 -10.55 -3.12 1.94
CA PHE A 15 -9.89 -4.38 1.58
C PHE A 15 -8.37 -4.19 1.46
N TRP A 16 -7.92 -3.24 0.64
CA TRP A 16 -6.48 -3.01 0.45
C TRP A 16 -5.79 -2.54 1.72
N PHE A 17 -6.46 -1.68 2.50
CA PHE A 17 -5.95 -1.22 3.78
C PHE A 17 -5.77 -2.38 4.76
N LEU A 18 -6.82 -3.19 4.97
CA LEU A 18 -6.77 -4.35 5.88
C LEU A 18 -5.79 -5.40 5.39
N PHE A 19 -5.67 -5.61 4.07
CA PHE A 19 -4.71 -6.53 3.49
C PHE A 19 -3.26 -6.07 3.77
N GLY A 20 -2.93 -4.83 3.42
CA GLY A 20 -1.58 -4.29 3.62
C GLY A 20 -1.20 -4.17 5.10
N VAL A 21 -2.11 -3.66 5.94
CA VAL A 21 -1.89 -3.53 7.38
C VAL A 21 -1.89 -4.88 8.08
N GLY A 22 -2.73 -5.83 7.67
CA GLY A 22 -2.76 -7.17 8.24
C GLY A 22 -1.47 -7.93 7.97
N LEU A 23 -1.07 -8.05 6.70
CA LEU A 23 0.19 -8.71 6.34
C LEU A 23 1.41 -7.96 6.86
N GLY A 24 1.42 -6.64 6.72
CA GLY A 24 2.50 -5.79 7.21
C GLY A 24 2.63 -5.81 8.72
N GLY A 25 1.52 -5.82 9.45
CA GLY A 25 1.46 -5.93 10.90
C GLY A 25 1.98 -7.27 11.41
N LEU A 26 1.64 -8.38 10.74
CA LEU A 26 2.20 -9.70 11.06
C LEU A 26 3.71 -9.74 10.81
N GLY A 27 4.17 -9.19 9.68
CA GLY A 27 5.61 -9.09 9.36
C GLY A 27 6.37 -8.22 10.36
N LEU A 28 5.80 -7.08 10.74
CA LEU A 28 6.33 -6.20 11.78
C LEU A 28 6.43 -6.90 13.13
N TRP A 29 5.36 -7.56 13.56
CA TRP A 29 5.32 -8.30 14.81
C TRP A 29 6.39 -9.40 14.86
N SER A 30 6.45 -10.21 13.80
CA SER A 30 7.44 -11.27 13.64
C SER A 30 8.87 -10.72 13.64
N GLY A 31 9.13 -9.71 12.82
CA GLY A 31 10.44 -9.09 12.65
C GLY A 31 10.96 -8.45 13.93
N LEU A 32 10.12 -7.67 14.63
CA LEU A 32 10.50 -7.03 15.89
C LEU A 32 10.74 -8.05 17.00
N ARG A 33 9.91 -9.11 17.09
CA ARG A 33 10.06 -10.14 18.12
C ARG A 33 11.33 -10.98 17.93
N GLN A 34 11.72 -11.22 16.68
CA GLN A 34 12.85 -12.08 16.33
C GLN A 34 14.13 -11.29 16.03
N GLY A 35 14.08 -9.96 16.04
CA GLY A 35 15.20 -9.09 15.67
C GLY A 35 15.56 -9.13 14.18
N LEU A 36 14.63 -9.57 13.33
CA LEU A 36 14.85 -9.72 11.88
C LEU A 36 14.58 -8.37 11.19
N VAL A 37 15.66 -7.70 10.78
CA VAL A 37 15.56 -6.34 10.22
C VAL A 37 14.90 -6.39 8.85
N GLY A 38 15.28 -7.37 8.00
CA GLY A 38 14.68 -7.52 6.69
C GLY A 38 13.16 -7.73 6.74
N GLU A 39 12.68 -8.55 7.68
CA GLU A 39 11.24 -8.82 7.85
C GLU A 39 10.48 -7.60 8.37
N THR A 40 11.09 -6.83 9.27
CA THR A 40 10.54 -5.58 9.79
C THR A 40 10.38 -4.55 8.68
N LEU A 41 11.38 -4.38 7.82
CA LEU A 41 11.32 -3.45 6.68
C LEU A 41 10.27 -3.87 5.65
N ILE A 42 10.18 -5.17 5.33
CA ILE A 42 9.11 -5.70 4.46
C ILE A 42 7.74 -5.40 5.08
N GLY A 43 7.58 -5.64 6.39
CA GLY A 43 6.36 -5.35 7.13
C GLY A 43 5.94 -3.89 7.03
N LEU A 44 6.86 -2.94 7.26
CA LEU A 44 6.61 -1.50 7.08
C LEU A 44 6.21 -1.17 5.64
N GLY A 45 6.89 -1.74 4.65
CA GLY A 45 6.56 -1.56 3.25
C GLY A 45 5.13 -2.01 2.93
N LEU A 46 4.70 -3.16 3.45
CA LEU A 46 3.34 -3.67 3.28
C LEU A 46 2.28 -2.82 4.00
N VAL A 47 2.60 -2.25 5.17
CA VAL A 47 1.72 -1.26 5.81
C VAL A 47 1.53 -0.05 4.89
N LEU A 48 2.60 0.45 4.27
CA LEU A 48 2.49 1.56 3.31
C LEU A 48 1.69 1.17 2.05
N VAL A 49 1.76 -0.08 1.57
CA VAL A 49 0.86 -0.59 0.52
C VAL A 49 -0.60 -0.43 0.96
N GLY A 50 -0.92 -0.79 2.20
CA GLY A 50 -2.26 -0.66 2.76
C GLY A 50 -2.73 0.78 2.81
N VAL A 51 -1.88 1.70 3.29
CA VAL A 51 -2.18 3.14 3.31
C VAL A 51 -2.37 3.68 1.88
N GLN A 52 -1.51 3.28 0.94
CA GLN A 52 -1.63 3.70 -0.44
C GLN A 52 -2.91 3.16 -1.10
N GLY A 53 -3.29 1.92 -0.82
CA GLY A 53 -4.56 1.34 -1.29
C GLY A 53 -5.80 1.96 -0.65
N LEU A 54 -5.69 2.46 0.59
CA LEU A 54 -6.75 3.26 1.21
C LEU A 54 -6.95 4.58 0.46
N LEU A 55 -5.86 5.24 0.08
CA LEU A 55 -5.89 6.56 -0.58
C LEU A 55 -6.20 6.46 -2.07
N ARG A 56 -5.64 5.47 -2.76
CA ARG A 56 -5.75 5.20 -4.19
C ARG A 56 -6.06 3.72 -4.41
N PRO A 57 -7.33 3.29 -4.20
CA PRO A 57 -7.70 1.89 -4.26
C PRO A 57 -7.55 1.33 -5.67
N VAL A 58 -7.15 0.06 -5.77
CA VAL A 58 -7.25 -0.67 -7.03
C VAL A 58 -8.71 -1.03 -7.25
N VAL A 59 -9.31 -0.42 -8.25
CA VAL A 59 -10.70 -0.68 -8.65
C VAL A 59 -10.69 -1.48 -9.94
N LEU A 60 -11.25 -2.68 -9.90
CA LEU A 60 -11.47 -3.51 -11.07
C LEU A 60 -12.77 -3.05 -11.74
N THR A 61 -12.68 -2.09 -12.66
CA THR A 61 -13.81 -1.74 -13.53
C THR A 61 -13.84 -2.63 -14.77
N ARG A 62 -15.03 -2.91 -15.30
CA ARG A 62 -15.17 -3.62 -16.59
C ARG A 62 -14.36 -2.87 -17.66
N ALA A 63 -13.45 -3.59 -18.34
CA ALA A 63 -12.57 -3.03 -19.36
C ALA A 63 -13.38 -2.23 -20.40
N GLY A 64 -12.92 -1.01 -20.72
CA GLY A 64 -13.39 -0.25 -21.89
C GLY A 64 -14.37 0.91 -21.66
N LYS A 65 -14.75 1.27 -20.42
CA LYS A 65 -15.68 2.39 -20.19
C LYS A 65 -15.06 3.72 -19.75
N ILE A 66 -13.88 3.71 -19.11
CA ILE A 66 -13.22 4.91 -18.57
C ILE A 66 -11.70 4.75 -18.72
N SER A 67 -10.98 5.81 -19.09
CA SER A 67 -9.52 5.79 -19.16
C SER A 67 -8.89 5.54 -17.78
N LYS A 68 -7.73 4.88 -17.73
CA LYS A 68 -7.06 4.57 -16.47
C LYS A 68 -6.69 5.85 -15.71
N GLU A 69 -6.27 6.90 -16.42
CA GLU A 69 -5.96 8.20 -15.82
C GLU A 69 -7.20 8.88 -15.22
N GLU A 70 -8.35 8.87 -15.90
CA GLU A 70 -9.59 9.44 -15.36
C GLU A 70 -10.06 8.68 -14.13
N MET A 71 -10.05 7.34 -14.19
CA MET A 71 -10.41 6.51 -13.04
C MET A 71 -9.50 6.81 -11.85
N MET A 72 -8.19 6.89 -12.09
CA MET A 72 -7.23 7.21 -11.04
C MET A 72 -7.49 8.59 -10.43
N ARG A 73 -7.77 9.63 -11.23
CA ARG A 73 -8.12 10.96 -10.70
C ARG A 73 -9.43 10.96 -9.93
N GLU A 74 -10.40 10.13 -10.32
CA GLU A 74 -11.69 10.05 -9.65
C GLU A 74 -11.59 9.39 -8.27
N VAL A 75 -10.77 8.34 -8.14
CA VAL A 75 -10.67 7.52 -6.92
C VAL A 75 -9.50 7.88 -6.00
N SER A 76 -8.53 8.66 -6.46
CA SER A 76 -7.41 9.08 -5.61
C SER A 76 -7.83 10.13 -4.59
N VAL A 77 -7.32 9.99 -3.37
CA VAL A 77 -7.46 10.97 -2.29
C VAL A 77 -6.06 11.43 -1.89
N GLY A 78 -5.82 12.74 -1.97
CA GLY A 78 -4.52 13.35 -1.71
C GLY A 78 -3.88 13.93 -2.97
N SER A 79 -2.65 14.42 -2.82
CA SER A 79 -1.86 14.98 -3.92
C SER A 79 -1.07 13.90 -4.65
N GLU A 80 -0.75 14.12 -5.93
CA GLU A 80 0.15 13.22 -6.68
C GLU A 80 1.54 13.12 -6.02
N VAL A 81 2.01 14.20 -5.38
CA VAL A 81 3.26 14.21 -4.61
C VAL A 81 3.21 13.22 -3.43
N LEU A 82 2.11 13.17 -2.69
CA LEU A 82 1.93 12.22 -1.59
C LEU A 82 1.97 10.77 -2.11
N HIS A 83 1.29 10.48 -3.21
CA HIS A 83 1.30 9.15 -3.81
C HIS A 83 2.68 8.76 -4.33
N GLY A 84 3.42 9.71 -4.92
CA GLY A 84 4.81 9.52 -5.34
C GLY A 84 5.72 9.22 -4.16
N ALA A 85 5.62 9.99 -3.08
CA ALA A 85 6.42 9.80 -1.86
C ALA A 85 6.12 8.45 -1.19
N LEU A 86 4.84 8.08 -1.06
CA LEU A 86 4.44 6.76 -0.54
C LEU A 86 4.97 5.62 -1.40
N SER A 87 4.89 5.75 -2.73
CA SER A 87 5.39 4.74 -3.66
C SER A 87 6.91 4.57 -3.54
N LEU A 88 7.65 5.68 -3.40
CA LEU A 88 9.10 5.64 -3.22
C LEU A 88 9.50 5.02 -1.89
N ALA A 89 8.85 5.43 -0.79
CA ALA A 89 9.09 4.88 0.54
C ALA A 89 8.79 3.38 0.60
N MET A 90 7.65 2.96 0.04
CA MET A 90 7.26 1.56 -0.09
C MET A 90 8.29 0.75 -0.88
N ALA A 91 8.69 1.23 -2.06
CA ALA A 91 9.69 0.56 -2.88
C ALA A 91 11.03 0.44 -2.13
N GLY A 92 11.50 1.51 -1.49
CA GLY A 92 12.72 1.51 -0.71
C GLY A 92 12.70 0.50 0.43
N LEU A 93 11.61 0.48 1.23
CA LEU A 93 11.45 -0.45 2.34
C LEU A 93 11.36 -1.91 1.88
N LEU A 94 10.59 -2.19 0.83
CA LEU A 94 10.46 -3.55 0.30
C LEU A 94 11.79 -4.04 -0.28
N ILE A 95 12.44 -3.24 -1.13
CA ILE A 95 13.73 -3.60 -1.74
C ILE A 95 14.78 -3.82 -0.65
N ALA A 96 14.97 -2.86 0.25
CA ALA A 96 15.94 -2.98 1.34
C ALA A 96 15.63 -4.19 2.22
N GLY A 97 14.36 -4.40 2.56
CA GLY A 97 13.92 -5.54 3.37
C GLY A 97 14.17 -6.89 2.69
N PHE A 98 13.89 -7.01 1.38
CA PHE A 98 14.20 -8.23 0.62
C PHE A 98 15.71 -8.47 0.51
N VAL A 99 16.51 -7.43 0.27
CA VAL A 99 17.97 -7.52 0.23
C VAL A 99 18.50 -8.01 1.58
N LEU A 100 18.09 -7.39 2.68
CA LEU A 100 18.53 -7.80 4.02
C LEU A 100 18.10 -9.23 4.35
N LYS A 101 16.83 -9.59 4.09
CA LYS A 101 16.31 -10.92 4.43
C LYS A 101 16.96 -12.04 3.62
N TYR A 102 17.15 -11.86 2.31
CA TYR A 102 17.51 -12.95 1.42
C TYR A 102 18.96 -12.91 0.92
N LEU A 103 19.55 -11.72 0.75
CA LEU A 103 20.93 -11.59 0.26
C LEU A 103 21.92 -11.47 1.41
N VAL A 104 21.62 -10.61 2.39
CA VAL A 104 22.51 -10.36 3.54
C VAL A 104 22.24 -11.34 4.69
N LYS A 105 21.01 -11.88 4.78
CA LYS A 105 20.51 -12.77 5.85
C LYS A 105 20.54 -12.09 7.23
N MET A 106 20.04 -10.85 7.28
CA MET A 106 19.87 -10.00 8.47
C MET A 106 18.41 -9.64 8.75
#